data_AF-A0ABD5TKJ8-F1
#
_entry.id   AF-A0ABD5TKJ8-F1
#
_cell.length_a   1.000
_cell.length_b   1.000
_cell.length_c   1.000
_cell.angle_alpha   90.00
_cell.angle_beta   90.00
_cell.angle_gamma   90.00
#
_symmetry.space_group_name_H-M   'P 1'
#
loop_
_entity.id
_entity.type
_entity.pdbx_description
1 polymer ?
#
loop_
_entity_poly.entity_id
_entity_poly.type
_entity_poly.pdbx_seq_one_letter_code
_entity_poly.pdbx_strand_id
1 'polypeptide(L)'
;MTNLDHGKFSRVTTTFHSLLALTVFVLFFTGYAIAFNAELWWLVELMGGNRWVLAVHRAAGFALIALTVFWVSYVLLRSSSRRNFGAVVPNVRTDTAAFVQDVKFAFGYADERHPNARQFAGYKADEVPLLSYVGKGVIWIFAVELVLLMISGLLIWQKTWLIDFYNTQSIAMGFVAFHGLLGIIMLMGVMFHTFEHGFHPAFYPVEMKAFLPKEATPNFHGDPDQYETTGIERLRLKPSWKWATNLVGAMVIVGILGVLAGSMTYGGFPVPDRLAIGEGNLFRTIAINAGILVLFLGLTLSMYGNILRARYLQRAREEERGARGERERGREGVTADGGSDPDASGD
;
A
#
# COMPACT_ATOMS: atom_id res chain seq x y z
N MET A 1 -17.83 7.90 11.09
CA MET A 1 -16.76 7.75 10.07
C MET A 1 -15.51 7.28 10.80
N THR A 2 -14.74 6.36 10.21
CA THR A 2 -13.44 5.90 10.74
C THR A 2 -12.45 7.06 10.75
N ASN A 3 -11.49 7.01 11.67
CA ASN A 3 -10.42 7.97 12.00
C ASN A 3 -9.64 8.47 10.76
N LEU A 4 -10.29 9.33 9.98
CA LEU A 4 -9.74 9.99 8.81
C LEU A 4 -8.95 11.24 9.21
N ASP A 5 -8.98 11.71 10.47
CA ASP A 5 -8.46 13.01 10.92
C ASP A 5 -6.94 13.28 10.71
N HIS A 6 -6.22 12.42 9.98
CA HIS A 6 -4.79 12.53 9.74
C HIS A 6 -4.42 12.30 8.27
N GLY A 7 -5.15 12.92 7.34
CA GLY A 7 -4.72 12.97 5.96
C GLY A 7 -3.30 13.52 5.86
N LYS A 8 -2.33 12.66 5.57
CA LYS A 8 -0.88 12.99 5.56
C LYS A 8 -0.29 13.05 4.15
N PHE A 9 -0.99 12.48 3.16
CA PHE A 9 -0.48 12.29 1.82
C PHE A 9 -1.10 13.22 0.78
N SER A 10 -0.31 13.60 -0.23
CA SER A 10 -0.80 14.41 -1.35
C SER A 10 -1.63 13.60 -2.33
N ARG A 11 -2.36 14.27 -3.23
CA ARG A 11 -3.07 13.61 -4.35
C ARG A 11 -2.13 12.83 -5.27
N VAL A 12 -0.92 13.32 -5.47
CA VAL A 12 0.09 12.62 -6.29
C VAL A 12 0.56 11.37 -5.57
N THR A 13 0.83 11.45 -4.26
CA THR A 13 1.27 10.31 -3.44
C THR A 13 0.24 9.19 -3.42
N THR A 14 -1.04 9.50 -3.17
CA THR A 14 -2.13 8.51 -3.13
C THR A 14 -2.40 7.87 -4.49
N THR A 15 -2.25 8.64 -5.58
CA THR A 15 -2.38 8.12 -6.95
C THR A 15 -1.19 7.24 -7.32
N PHE A 16 0.04 7.69 -7.01
CA PHE A 16 1.26 6.90 -7.18
C PHE A 16 1.16 5.57 -6.41
N HIS A 17 0.74 5.60 -5.14
CA HIS A 17 0.53 4.40 -4.35
C HIS A 17 -0.45 3.42 -5.03
N SER A 18 -1.58 3.92 -5.54
CA SER A 18 -2.57 3.06 -6.21
C SER A 18 -2.03 2.43 -7.50
N LEU A 19 -1.28 3.19 -8.31
CA LEU A 19 -0.63 2.67 -9.52
C LEU A 19 0.51 1.71 -9.20
N LEU A 20 1.29 2.01 -8.16
CA LEU A 20 2.38 1.16 -7.68
C LEU A 20 1.81 -0.16 -7.18
N ALA A 21 0.77 -0.13 -6.34
CA ALA A 21 0.10 -1.32 -5.83
C ALA A 21 -0.43 -2.18 -6.98
N LEU A 22 -1.13 -1.60 -7.96
CA LEU A 22 -1.62 -2.34 -9.13
C LEU A 22 -0.46 -3.02 -9.89
N THR A 23 0.61 -2.28 -10.17
CA THR A 23 1.77 -2.80 -10.90
C THR A 23 2.46 -3.92 -10.13
N VAL A 24 2.65 -3.73 -8.83
CA VAL A 24 3.26 -4.71 -7.92
C VAL A 24 2.40 -5.98 -7.81
N PHE A 25 1.07 -5.86 -7.71
CA PHE A 25 0.19 -7.03 -7.72
C PHE A 25 0.30 -7.81 -9.03
N VAL A 26 0.31 -7.15 -10.19
CA VAL A 26 0.49 -7.83 -11.49
C VAL A 26 1.85 -8.54 -11.57
N LEU A 27 2.91 -7.88 -11.11
CA LEU A 27 4.25 -8.48 -11.02
C LEU A 27 4.28 -9.70 -10.11
N PHE A 28 3.58 -9.66 -8.98
CA PHE A 28 3.49 -10.82 -8.10
C PHE A 28 2.64 -11.93 -8.67
N PHE A 29 1.45 -11.68 -9.21
CA PHE A 29 0.65 -12.73 -9.85
C PHE A 29 1.44 -13.46 -10.94
N THR A 30 2.16 -12.71 -11.78
CA THR A 30 2.98 -13.30 -12.84
C THR A 30 4.26 -13.96 -12.34
N GLY A 31 5.03 -13.28 -11.48
CA GLY A 31 6.30 -13.81 -10.95
C GLY A 31 6.10 -15.01 -10.03
N TYR A 32 5.02 -15.00 -9.24
CA TYR A 32 4.67 -16.09 -8.36
C TYR A 32 4.21 -17.32 -9.14
N ALA A 33 3.42 -17.13 -10.22
CA ALA A 33 3.06 -18.19 -11.15
C ALA A 33 4.27 -18.79 -11.89
N ILE A 34 5.28 -17.98 -12.21
CA ILE A 34 6.54 -18.47 -12.79
C ILE A 34 7.32 -19.32 -11.77
N ALA A 35 7.47 -18.82 -10.55
CA ALA A 35 8.27 -19.47 -9.51
C ALA A 35 7.66 -20.80 -9.02
N PHE A 36 6.33 -20.87 -8.93
CA PHE A 36 5.61 -22.05 -8.43
C PHE A 36 4.62 -22.58 -9.46
N ASN A 37 5.12 -22.79 -10.68
CA ASN A 37 4.34 -23.23 -11.83
C ASN A 37 3.52 -24.49 -11.55
N ALA A 38 4.09 -25.43 -10.80
CA ALA A 38 3.42 -26.69 -10.48
C ALA A 38 2.22 -26.51 -9.57
N GLU A 39 2.32 -25.62 -8.58
CA GLU A 39 1.24 -25.34 -7.62
C GLU A 39 0.23 -24.31 -8.13
N LEU A 40 0.65 -23.44 -9.06
CA LEU A 40 -0.14 -22.35 -9.64
C LEU A 40 -0.41 -22.58 -11.14
N TRP A 41 -0.41 -23.83 -11.61
CA TRP A 41 -0.62 -24.19 -13.01
C TRP A 41 -1.92 -23.57 -13.57
N TRP A 42 -2.96 -23.49 -12.76
CA TRP A 42 -4.26 -22.93 -13.14
C TRP A 42 -4.17 -21.44 -13.45
N LEU A 43 -3.32 -20.70 -12.73
CA LEU A 43 -3.11 -19.27 -12.94
C LEU A 43 -2.31 -19.05 -14.22
N VAL A 44 -1.31 -19.90 -14.46
CA VAL A 44 -0.53 -19.90 -15.70
C VAL A 44 -1.43 -20.16 -16.91
N GLU A 45 -2.32 -21.16 -16.82
CA GLU A 45 -3.27 -21.49 -17.87
C GLU A 45 -4.26 -20.34 -18.13
N LEU A 46 -4.82 -19.75 -17.06
CA LEU A 46 -5.73 -18.60 -17.15
C LEU A 46 -5.07 -17.40 -17.87
N MET A 47 -3.77 -17.22 -17.70
CA MET A 47 -2.99 -16.16 -18.34
C MET A 47 -2.53 -16.50 -19.77
N GLY A 48 -2.90 -17.67 -20.31
CA GLY A 48 -2.56 -18.12 -21.66
C GLY A 48 -1.25 -18.93 -21.76
N GLY A 49 -0.70 -19.40 -20.64
CA GLY A 49 0.52 -20.19 -20.59
C GLY A 49 1.79 -19.36 -20.31
N ASN A 50 2.92 -20.06 -20.13
CA ASN A 50 4.19 -19.47 -19.68
C ASN A 50 4.69 -18.31 -20.53
N ARG A 51 4.50 -18.37 -21.86
CA ARG A 51 4.89 -17.29 -22.77
C ARG A 51 4.18 -15.97 -22.44
N TRP A 52 2.88 -16.02 -22.18
CA TRP A 52 2.07 -14.85 -21.86
C TRP A 52 2.36 -14.35 -20.44
N VAL A 53 2.49 -15.24 -19.46
CA VAL A 53 2.88 -14.87 -18.09
C VAL A 53 4.21 -14.09 -18.10
N LEU A 54 5.22 -14.59 -18.81
CA LEU A 54 6.52 -13.91 -18.95
C LEU A 54 6.41 -12.57 -19.68
N ALA A 55 5.58 -12.48 -20.73
CA ALA A 55 5.37 -11.23 -21.45
C ALA A 55 4.72 -10.16 -20.57
N VAL A 56 3.67 -10.52 -19.83
CA VAL A 56 2.97 -9.61 -18.89
C VAL A 56 3.90 -9.21 -17.75
N HIS A 57 4.67 -10.15 -17.19
CA HIS A 57 5.65 -9.85 -16.13
C HIS A 57 6.65 -8.78 -16.58
N ARG A 58 7.23 -8.93 -17.78
CA ARG A 58 8.18 -7.97 -18.35
C ARG A 58 7.54 -6.61 -18.59
N ALA A 59 6.33 -6.59 -19.18
CA ALA A 59 5.60 -5.35 -19.41
C ALA A 59 5.30 -4.60 -18.11
N ALA A 60 4.85 -5.31 -17.07
CA ALA A 60 4.64 -4.75 -15.74
C ALA A 60 5.97 -4.29 -15.09
N GLY A 61 7.08 -4.98 -15.36
CA GLY A 61 8.41 -4.58 -14.93
C GLY A 61 8.84 -3.23 -15.52
N PHE A 62 8.64 -3.01 -16.82
CA PHE A 62 8.89 -1.69 -17.42
C PHE A 62 7.96 -0.60 -16.89
N ALA A 63 6.68 -0.93 -16.66
CA ALA A 63 5.75 0.00 -16.05
C ALA A 63 6.21 0.41 -14.65
N LEU A 64 6.71 -0.53 -13.84
CA LEU A 64 7.27 -0.26 -12.51
C LEU A 64 8.51 0.65 -12.59
N ILE A 65 9.42 0.38 -13.53
CA ILE A 65 10.61 1.21 -13.73
C ILE A 65 10.20 2.64 -14.12
N ALA A 66 9.31 2.80 -15.11
CA ALA A 66 8.83 4.10 -15.54
C ALA A 66 8.13 4.87 -14.40
N LEU A 67 7.26 4.19 -13.65
CA LEU A 67 6.56 4.75 -12.49
C LEU A 67 7.54 5.18 -11.39
N THR A 68 8.59 4.40 -11.15
CA THR A 68 9.61 4.72 -10.15
C THR A 68 10.49 5.89 -10.58
N VAL A 69 10.93 5.93 -11.85
CA VAL A 69 11.67 7.07 -12.40
C VAL A 69 10.85 8.35 -12.26
N PHE A 70 9.57 8.31 -12.66
CA PHE A 70 8.65 9.43 -12.46
C PHE A 70 8.61 9.89 -10.99
N TRP A 71 8.44 8.95 -10.05
CA TRP A 71 8.34 9.29 -8.63
C TRP A 71 9.62 9.88 -8.06
N VAL A 72 10.78 9.30 -8.38
CA VAL A 72 12.08 9.82 -7.95
C VAL A 72 12.29 11.22 -8.52
N SER A 73 12.06 11.44 -9.81
CA SER A 73 12.14 12.77 -10.42
C SER A 73 11.17 13.76 -9.75
N TYR A 74 9.93 13.35 -9.47
CA TYR A 74 8.93 14.18 -8.80
C TYR A 74 9.39 14.62 -7.40
N VAL A 75 9.92 13.69 -6.60
CA VAL A 75 10.42 13.96 -5.23
C VAL A 75 11.64 14.88 -5.26
N LEU A 76 12.57 14.66 -6.20
CA LEU A 76 13.81 15.45 -6.32
C LEU A 76 13.55 16.87 -6.82
N LEU A 77 12.67 17.05 -7.82
CA LEU A 77 12.42 18.35 -8.43
C LEU A 77 11.52 19.24 -7.56
N ARG A 78 10.53 18.67 -6.86
CA ARG A 78 9.55 19.45 -6.10
C ARG A 78 10.13 19.90 -4.74
N SER A 79 10.26 21.23 -4.56
CA SER A 79 10.80 21.84 -3.34
C SER A 79 10.04 21.45 -2.06
N SER A 80 8.71 21.35 -2.13
CA SER A 80 7.88 20.93 -0.99
C SER A 80 8.14 19.48 -0.58
N SER A 81 8.51 18.61 -1.52
CA SER A 81 8.84 17.21 -1.25
C SER A 81 10.20 17.07 -0.58
N ARG A 82 11.19 17.84 -1.05
CA ARG A 82 12.55 17.87 -0.47
C ARG A 82 12.55 18.31 1.00
N ARG A 83 11.68 19.26 1.38
CA ARG A 83 11.55 19.71 2.78
C ARG A 83 11.08 18.60 3.73
N ASN A 84 10.27 17.66 3.25
CA ASN A 84 9.77 16.54 4.06
C ASN A 84 10.65 15.28 3.98
N PHE A 85 11.70 15.28 3.15
CA PHE A 85 12.53 14.11 2.91
C PHE A 85 13.20 13.60 4.20
N GLY A 86 13.64 14.52 5.07
CA GLY A 86 14.23 14.18 6.38
C GLY A 86 13.29 13.40 7.30
N ALA A 87 11.96 13.51 7.13
CA ALA A 87 10.99 12.74 7.92
C ALA A 87 10.87 11.27 7.50
N VAL A 88 11.31 10.93 6.28
CA VAL A 88 11.28 9.56 5.73
C VAL A 88 12.60 8.82 5.95
N VAL A 89 13.71 9.55 6.11
CA VAL A 89 15.03 8.96 6.35
C VAL A 89 15.09 8.40 7.78
N PRO A 90 15.58 7.17 8.00
CA PRO A 90 15.71 6.61 9.34
C PRO A 90 16.78 7.39 10.11
N ASN A 91 16.45 7.78 11.33
CA ASN A 91 17.40 8.37 12.26
C ASN A 91 17.82 7.27 13.23
N VAL A 92 19.02 6.72 13.01
CA VAL A 92 19.54 5.56 13.75
C VAL A 92 19.41 5.74 15.26
N ARG A 93 19.70 6.93 15.80
CA ARG A 93 19.63 7.18 17.24
C ARG A 93 18.19 7.14 17.75
N THR A 94 17.29 7.93 17.16
CA THR A 94 15.92 8.06 17.66
C THR A 94 15.06 6.84 17.35
N ASP A 95 15.27 6.22 16.19
CA ASP A 95 14.50 5.07 15.74
C ASP A 95 14.94 3.79 16.49
N THR A 96 16.23 3.65 16.84
CA THR A 96 16.68 2.57 17.74
C THR A 96 16.16 2.74 19.15
N ALA A 97 16.16 3.97 19.69
CA ALA A 97 15.57 4.24 20.99
C ALA A 97 14.06 3.92 21.01
N ALA A 98 13.36 4.27 19.92
CA ALA A 98 11.96 3.93 19.75
C ALA A 98 11.73 2.43 19.73
N PHE A 99 12.52 1.68 18.95
CA PHE A 99 12.46 0.22 18.90
C PHE A 99 12.67 -0.41 20.28
N VAL A 100 13.72 -0.01 21.01
CA VAL A 100 14.04 -0.58 22.33
C VAL A 100 12.90 -0.33 23.32
N GLN A 101 12.35 0.88 23.37
CA GLN A 101 11.22 1.18 24.25
C GLN A 101 9.95 0.44 23.80
N ASP A 102 9.72 0.28 22.51
CA ASP A 102 8.57 -0.45 21.99
C ASP A 102 8.60 -1.94 22.37
N VAL A 103 9.78 -2.56 22.32
CA VAL A 103 10.02 -3.91 22.82
C VAL A 103 9.77 -3.99 24.32
N LYS A 104 10.29 -3.03 25.11
CA LYS A 104 10.02 -2.97 26.56
C LYS A 104 8.53 -2.85 26.85
N PHE A 105 7.82 -1.99 26.13
CA PHE A 105 6.37 -1.83 26.25
C PHE A 105 5.64 -3.14 25.93
N ALA A 106 6.01 -3.84 24.85
CA ALA A 106 5.40 -5.11 24.47
C ALA A 106 5.58 -6.21 25.54
N PHE A 107 6.69 -6.17 26.29
CA PHE A 107 6.94 -7.07 27.43
C PHE A 107 6.40 -6.56 28.77
N GLY A 108 5.72 -5.42 28.79
CA GLY A 108 5.19 -4.82 30.03
C GLY A 108 6.26 -4.18 30.93
N TYR A 109 7.46 -3.93 30.41
CA TYR A 109 8.56 -3.25 31.10
C TYR A 109 8.58 -1.72 30.90
N ALA A 110 7.58 -1.18 30.21
CA ALA A 110 7.37 0.25 30.06
C ALA A 110 5.87 0.53 30.00
N ASP A 111 5.44 1.63 30.63
CA ASP A 111 4.03 2.03 30.68
C ASP A 111 3.55 2.67 29.38
N GLU A 112 4.47 3.23 28.58
CA GLU A 112 4.16 3.91 27.33
C GLU A 112 5.12 3.56 26.20
N ARG A 113 4.59 3.60 24.96
CA ARG A 113 5.38 3.52 23.73
C ARG A 113 6.14 4.83 23.48
N HIS A 114 7.32 4.72 22.89
CA HIS A 114 8.10 5.88 22.45
C HIS A 114 7.28 6.75 21.47
N PRO A 115 7.39 8.09 21.49
CA PRO A 115 6.66 8.97 20.57
C PRO A 115 6.84 8.59 19.09
N ASN A 116 8.07 8.27 18.65
CA ASN A 116 8.36 7.79 17.29
C ASN A 116 7.84 6.37 16.96
N ALA A 117 7.29 5.63 17.91
CA ALA A 117 6.61 4.35 17.69
C ALA A 117 5.08 4.52 17.57
N ARG A 118 4.55 5.71 17.90
CA ARG A 118 3.13 6.01 17.81
C ARG A 118 2.75 6.17 16.33
N GLN A 119 1.99 5.21 15.81
CA GLN A 119 1.53 5.20 14.41
C GLN A 119 0.01 5.33 14.29
N PHE A 120 -0.70 4.92 15.34
CA PHE A 120 -2.15 4.82 15.34
C PHE A 120 -2.71 5.37 16.64
N ALA A 121 -3.56 6.39 16.50
CA ALA A 121 -4.70 6.72 17.35
C ALA A 121 -4.50 6.98 18.85
N GLY A 122 -5.39 7.81 19.43
CA GLY A 122 -5.37 8.15 20.86
C GLY A 122 -4.49 9.34 21.25
N TYR A 123 -3.77 9.95 20.30
CA TYR A 123 -2.91 11.12 20.49
C TYR A 123 -3.24 12.20 19.45
N LYS A 124 -3.01 13.48 19.72
CA LYS A 124 -3.35 14.53 18.75
C LYS A 124 -2.56 14.39 17.43
N ALA A 125 -3.09 14.94 16.34
CA ALA A 125 -2.55 14.78 14.99
C ALA A 125 -1.09 15.26 14.84
N ASP A 126 -0.73 16.27 15.62
CA ASP A 126 0.60 16.89 15.77
C ASP A 126 1.55 16.09 16.67
N GLU A 127 1.02 15.30 17.60
CA GLU A 127 1.79 14.40 18.47
C GLU A 127 2.17 13.09 17.77
N VAL A 128 1.44 12.70 16.72
CA VAL A 128 1.70 11.48 15.94
C VAL A 128 2.65 11.81 14.77
N PRO A 129 3.87 11.26 14.74
CA PRO A 129 4.83 11.53 13.66
C PRO A 129 4.27 11.17 12.28
N LEU A 130 4.79 11.80 11.23
CA LEU A 130 4.40 11.51 9.85
C LEU A 130 4.55 10.00 9.54
N LEU A 131 5.66 9.42 9.98
CA LEU A 131 5.99 8.00 9.88
C LEU A 131 6.58 7.54 11.21
N SER A 132 6.08 6.43 11.74
CA SER A 132 6.72 5.73 12.86
C SER A 132 8.06 5.13 12.41
N TYR A 133 8.90 4.70 13.37
CA TYR A 133 10.13 3.98 13.03
C TYR A 133 9.86 2.71 12.20
N VAL A 134 8.75 2.01 12.48
CA VAL A 134 8.29 0.85 11.70
C VAL A 134 7.92 1.28 10.28
N GLY A 135 7.12 2.34 10.13
CA GLY A 135 6.71 2.86 8.82
C GLY A 135 7.89 3.33 7.97
N LYS A 136 8.89 3.97 8.57
CA LYS A 136 10.15 4.30 7.88
C LYS A 136 10.89 3.03 7.44
N GLY A 137 11.00 2.05 8.33
CA GLY A 137 11.61 0.75 8.03
C GLY A 137 10.96 0.08 6.81
N VAL A 138 9.63 -0.03 6.80
CA VAL A 138 8.87 -0.61 5.69
C VAL A 138 9.11 0.14 4.38
N ILE A 139 9.11 1.47 4.39
CA ILE A 139 9.39 2.28 3.19
C ILE A 139 10.79 1.97 2.65
N TRP A 140 11.81 1.91 3.50
CA TRP A 140 13.19 1.69 3.06
C TRP A 140 13.45 0.26 2.62
N ILE A 141 12.89 -0.73 3.30
CA ILE A 141 12.96 -2.13 2.89
C ILE A 141 12.35 -2.27 1.49
N PHE A 142 11.11 -1.80 1.30
CA PHE A 142 10.47 -1.85 -0.02
C PHE A 142 11.20 -1.03 -1.08
N ALA A 143 11.73 0.14 -0.75
CA ALA A 143 12.48 0.94 -1.72
C ALA A 143 13.75 0.22 -2.19
N VAL A 144 14.54 -0.34 -1.26
CA VAL A 144 15.76 -1.08 -1.60
C VAL A 144 15.42 -2.35 -2.37
N GLU A 145 14.44 -3.13 -1.91
CA GLU A 145 14.01 -4.36 -2.57
C GLU A 145 13.50 -4.10 -3.99
N LEU A 146 12.67 -3.06 -4.20
CA LEU A 146 12.20 -2.69 -5.54
C LEU A 146 13.35 -2.28 -6.45
N VAL A 147 14.32 -1.51 -5.94
CA VAL A 147 15.52 -1.14 -6.72
C VAL A 147 16.32 -2.37 -7.13
N LEU A 148 16.59 -3.28 -6.19
CA LEU A 148 17.32 -4.51 -6.47
C LEU A 148 16.55 -5.42 -7.43
N LEU A 149 15.22 -5.52 -7.32
CA LEU A 149 14.36 -6.25 -8.25
C LEU A 149 14.37 -5.65 -9.66
N MET A 150 14.30 -4.33 -9.79
CA MET A 150 14.37 -3.67 -11.10
C MET A 150 15.74 -3.90 -11.77
N ILE A 151 16.83 -3.73 -11.02
CA ILE A 151 18.20 -3.96 -11.53
C ILE A 151 18.37 -5.42 -11.94
N SER A 152 18.09 -6.36 -11.04
CA SER A 152 18.22 -7.79 -11.33
C SER A 152 17.29 -8.24 -12.46
N GLY A 153 16.07 -7.69 -12.55
CA GLY A 153 15.10 -7.94 -13.61
C GLY A 153 15.60 -7.51 -15.00
N LEU A 154 16.22 -6.33 -15.08
CA LEU A 154 16.87 -5.84 -16.31
C LEU A 154 18.06 -6.72 -16.70
N LEU A 155 18.89 -7.10 -15.73
CA LEU A 155 20.04 -7.98 -15.98
C LEU A 155 19.62 -9.34 -16.52
N ILE A 156 18.59 -9.97 -15.95
CA ILE A 156 18.09 -11.28 -16.42
C ILE A 156 17.21 -11.18 -17.66
N TRP A 157 16.82 -9.98 -18.10
CA TRP A 157 16.11 -9.81 -19.36
C TRP A 157 17.05 -10.02 -20.55
N GLN A 158 18.27 -9.48 -20.47
CA GLN A 158 19.33 -9.65 -21.47
C GLN A 158 20.33 -10.74 -21.04
N LYS A 159 19.85 -11.97 -20.86
CA LYS A 159 20.65 -13.10 -20.36
C LYS A 159 21.92 -13.35 -21.17
N THR A 160 21.84 -13.17 -22.48
CA THR A 160 22.98 -13.31 -23.39
C THR A 160 24.10 -12.35 -23.03
N TRP A 161 23.77 -11.09 -22.72
CA TRP A 161 24.77 -10.10 -22.31
C TRP A 161 25.50 -10.49 -21.01
N LEU A 162 24.78 -11.04 -20.02
CA LEU A 162 25.41 -11.56 -18.80
C LEU A 162 26.33 -12.74 -19.07
N ILE A 163 25.87 -13.68 -19.92
CA ILE A 163 26.66 -14.87 -20.29
C ILE A 163 27.91 -14.44 -21.05
N ASP A 164 27.80 -13.51 -21.98
CA ASP A 164 28.91 -13.02 -22.80
C ASP A 164 29.92 -12.22 -21.96
N PHE A 165 29.44 -11.36 -21.05
CA PHE A 165 30.31 -10.53 -20.21
C PHE A 165 31.09 -11.36 -19.17
N TYR A 166 30.43 -12.33 -18.54
CA TYR A 166 31.05 -13.17 -17.50
C TYR A 166 31.62 -14.49 -18.03
N ASN A 167 31.39 -14.80 -19.30
CA ASN A 167 31.74 -16.07 -19.96
C ASN A 167 31.26 -17.32 -19.18
N THR A 168 30.10 -17.24 -18.53
CA THR A 168 29.56 -18.37 -17.76
C THR A 168 28.04 -18.33 -17.60
N GLN A 169 27.41 -19.48 -17.84
CA GLN A 169 25.98 -19.70 -17.60
C GLN A 169 25.64 -19.65 -16.11
N SER A 170 26.55 -20.04 -15.22
CA SER A 170 26.32 -20.11 -13.78
C SER A 170 26.03 -18.74 -13.17
N ILE A 171 26.66 -17.67 -13.67
CA ILE A 171 26.40 -16.30 -13.19
C ILE A 171 25.01 -15.83 -13.62
N ALA A 172 24.60 -16.11 -14.86
CA ALA A 172 23.24 -15.80 -15.31
C ALA A 172 22.19 -16.55 -14.48
N MET A 173 22.44 -17.81 -14.12
CA MET A 173 21.57 -18.58 -13.22
C MET A 173 21.55 -18.00 -11.80
N GLY A 174 22.69 -17.55 -11.29
CA GLY A 174 22.79 -16.86 -10.01
C GLY A 174 21.91 -15.61 -9.94
N PHE A 175 21.90 -14.78 -10.99
CA PHE A 175 21.02 -13.60 -11.06
C PHE A 175 19.53 -13.95 -11.13
N VAL A 176 19.17 -15.05 -11.81
CA VAL A 176 17.77 -15.53 -11.82
C VAL A 176 17.34 -15.98 -10.43
N ALA A 177 18.17 -16.77 -9.74
CA ALA A 177 17.89 -17.20 -8.37
C ALA A 177 17.81 -16.00 -7.41
N PHE A 178 18.72 -15.04 -7.55
CA PHE A 178 18.73 -13.80 -6.76
C PHE A 178 17.45 -12.98 -6.97
N HIS A 179 17.03 -12.75 -8.23
CA HIS A 179 15.79 -12.05 -8.53
C HIS A 179 14.56 -12.78 -7.95
N GLY A 180 14.52 -14.10 -8.10
CA GLY A 180 13.46 -14.94 -7.54
C GLY A 180 13.38 -14.86 -6.01
N LEU A 181 14.53 -14.93 -5.32
CA LEU A 181 14.61 -14.82 -3.87
C LEU A 181 14.19 -13.43 -3.37
N LEU A 182 14.64 -12.36 -4.02
CA LEU A 182 14.17 -11.01 -3.71
C LEU A 182 12.66 -10.87 -3.91
N GLY A 183 12.13 -11.49 -4.96
CA GLY A 183 10.69 -11.53 -5.21
C GLY A 183 9.94 -12.24 -4.08
N ILE A 184 10.46 -13.36 -3.59
CA ILE A 184 9.89 -14.08 -2.44
C ILE A 184 9.89 -13.24 -1.16
N ILE A 185 11.00 -12.57 -0.85
CA ILE A 185 11.09 -11.73 0.36
C ILE A 185 10.10 -10.55 0.27
N MET A 186 10.09 -9.84 -0.87
CA MET A 186 9.16 -8.74 -1.10
C MET A 186 7.70 -9.22 -1.08
N LEU A 187 7.41 -10.43 -1.59
CA LEU A 187 6.08 -11.04 -1.53
C LEU A 187 5.59 -11.19 -0.09
N MET A 188 6.45 -11.68 0.81
CA MET A 188 6.14 -11.78 2.24
C MET A 188 5.81 -10.41 2.83
N GLY A 189 6.62 -9.39 2.49
CA GLY A 189 6.38 -8.01 2.90
C GLY A 189 5.04 -7.47 2.39
N VAL A 190 4.66 -7.73 1.13
CA VAL A 190 3.38 -7.28 0.57
C VAL A 190 2.18 -8.01 1.18
N MET A 191 2.30 -9.31 1.46
CA MET A 191 1.26 -10.06 2.19
C MET A 191 1.05 -9.48 3.59
N PHE A 192 2.13 -9.18 4.30
CA PHE A 192 2.06 -8.58 5.63
C PHE A 192 1.48 -7.15 5.57
N HIS A 193 1.95 -6.31 4.66
CA HIS A 193 1.44 -4.96 4.44
C HIS A 193 -0.07 -4.95 4.12
N THR A 194 -0.51 -5.87 3.25
CA THR A 194 -1.93 -6.07 2.93
C THR A 194 -2.75 -6.42 4.17
N PHE A 195 -2.24 -7.34 4.98
CA PHE A 195 -2.89 -7.76 6.21
C PHE A 195 -2.97 -6.62 7.23
N GLU A 196 -1.84 -5.95 7.48
CA GLU A 196 -1.75 -4.85 8.45
C GLU A 196 -2.76 -3.75 8.10
N HIS A 197 -2.76 -3.23 6.88
CA HIS A 197 -3.61 -2.10 6.52
C HIS A 197 -5.06 -2.47 6.16
N GLY A 198 -5.32 -3.72 5.76
CA GLY A 198 -6.67 -4.22 5.47
C GLY A 198 -7.43 -4.69 6.71
N PHE A 199 -6.72 -5.26 7.69
CA PHE A 199 -7.31 -5.96 8.83
C PHE A 199 -6.99 -5.32 10.18
N HIS A 200 -6.38 -4.13 10.20
CA HIS A 200 -6.25 -3.35 11.43
C HIS A 200 -7.64 -3.04 12.03
N PRO A 201 -7.84 -3.25 13.35
CA PRO A 201 -9.14 -3.01 14.01
C PRO A 201 -9.69 -1.60 13.82
N ALA A 202 -8.81 -0.59 13.74
CA ALA A 202 -9.21 0.81 13.58
C ALA A 202 -9.64 1.18 12.14
N PHE A 203 -9.23 0.39 11.13
CA PHE A 203 -9.39 0.74 9.72
C PHE A 203 -10.15 -0.32 8.91
N TYR A 204 -10.42 -1.49 9.49
CA TYR A 204 -11.10 -2.58 8.79
C TYR A 204 -12.43 -2.12 8.15
N PRO A 205 -12.64 -2.39 6.84
CA PRO A 205 -11.88 -3.32 5.99
C PRO A 205 -10.74 -2.70 5.15
N VAL A 206 -10.51 -1.38 5.19
CA VAL A 206 -9.44 -0.74 4.42
C VAL A 206 -9.03 0.61 5.02
N GLU A 207 -7.72 0.84 5.16
CA GLU A 207 -7.19 2.14 5.58
C GLU A 207 -7.28 3.19 4.46
N MET A 208 -8.23 4.11 4.61
CA MET A 208 -8.50 5.14 3.61
C MET A 208 -7.39 6.20 3.46
N LYS A 209 -6.45 6.30 4.42
CA LYS A 209 -5.35 7.28 4.35
C LYS A 209 -4.45 7.07 3.13
N ALA A 210 -4.32 5.84 2.64
CA ALA A 210 -3.55 5.53 1.44
C ALA A 210 -4.22 6.02 0.13
N PHE A 211 -5.53 6.33 0.17
CA PHE A 211 -6.34 6.65 -1.01
C PHE A 211 -6.85 8.10 -1.01
N LEU A 212 -7.16 8.66 0.16
CA LEU A 212 -7.65 10.03 0.29
C LEU A 212 -6.50 11.03 0.49
N PRO A 213 -6.39 12.07 -0.35
CA PRO A 213 -5.40 13.11 -0.14
C PRO A 213 -5.76 13.97 1.07
N LYS A 214 -4.75 14.56 1.72
CA LYS A 214 -4.87 15.46 2.88
C LYS A 214 -5.95 16.52 2.68
N GLU A 215 -5.96 17.20 1.54
CA GLU A 215 -6.91 18.27 1.21
C GLU A 215 -8.37 17.81 1.17
N ALA A 216 -8.63 16.54 0.84
CA ALA A 216 -9.98 15.98 0.81
C ALA A 216 -10.31 15.22 2.10
N THR A 217 -9.33 15.02 2.96
CA THR A 217 -9.55 14.30 4.20
C THR A 217 -10.38 15.19 5.11
N PRO A 218 -11.50 14.70 5.66
CA PRO A 218 -12.27 15.49 6.61
C PRO A 218 -11.34 15.79 7.77
N ASN A 219 -10.96 17.05 7.90
CA ASN A 219 -10.46 17.56 9.16
C ASN A 219 -11.72 17.79 9.97
N PHE A 220 -11.84 17.21 11.16
CA PHE A 220 -12.68 17.83 12.17
C PHE A 220 -12.18 19.27 12.34
N HIS A 221 -12.83 20.22 11.67
CA HIS A 221 -12.58 21.66 11.77
C HIS A 221 -13.14 22.23 13.08
N GLY A 222 -12.99 21.48 14.17
CA GLY A 222 -13.07 22.06 15.49
C GLY A 222 -11.69 22.52 15.92
N ASP A 223 -11.66 23.44 16.88
CA ASP A 223 -10.43 23.93 17.48
C ASP A 223 -9.56 22.73 17.95
N PRO A 224 -8.29 22.59 17.53
CA PRO A 224 -7.40 21.52 18.01
C PRO A 224 -7.23 21.51 19.55
N ASP A 225 -7.61 22.60 20.22
CA ASP A 225 -7.67 22.69 21.67
C ASP A 225 -8.93 22.07 22.29
N GLN A 226 -9.99 21.81 21.50
CA GLN A 226 -11.25 21.22 21.96
C GLN A 226 -11.27 19.67 21.97
N TYR A 227 -10.26 19.01 21.41
CA TYR A 227 -10.21 17.54 21.33
C TYR A 227 -8.88 17.02 21.84
N GLU A 228 -8.93 16.15 22.85
CA GLU A 228 -7.74 15.55 23.45
C GLU A 228 -7.20 14.34 22.66
N THR A 229 -7.98 13.75 21.75
CA THR A 229 -7.63 12.51 21.05
C THR A 229 -8.09 12.50 19.58
N THR A 230 -7.67 11.47 18.84
CA THR A 230 -8.06 11.22 17.42
C THR A 230 -9.50 10.70 17.23
N GLY A 231 -10.33 10.68 18.27
CA GLY A 231 -11.68 10.10 18.17
C GLY A 231 -11.73 8.57 18.07
N ILE A 232 -10.63 7.84 18.31
CA ILE A 232 -10.61 6.37 18.19
C ILE A 232 -11.48 5.70 19.25
N GLU A 233 -11.59 6.30 20.42
CA GLU A 233 -12.42 5.86 21.52
C GLU A 233 -13.91 5.85 21.16
N ARG A 234 -14.30 6.57 20.10
CA ARG A 234 -15.66 6.59 19.55
C ARG A 234 -15.91 5.48 18.54
N LEU A 235 -14.88 4.74 18.12
CA LEU A 235 -15.01 3.66 17.16
C LEU A 235 -15.51 2.38 17.84
N ARG A 236 -16.40 1.67 17.14
CA ARG A 236 -16.83 0.32 17.51
C ARG A 236 -16.25 -0.67 16.52
N LEU A 237 -15.71 -1.78 17.03
CA LEU A 237 -15.23 -2.87 16.20
C LEU A 237 -16.38 -3.44 15.37
N LYS A 238 -16.13 -3.69 14.08
CA LYS A 238 -17.11 -4.40 13.24
C LYS A 238 -17.27 -5.83 13.74
N PRO A 239 -18.49 -6.38 13.83
CA PRO A 239 -18.71 -7.75 14.30
C PRO A 239 -17.92 -8.81 13.52
N SER A 240 -17.72 -8.60 12.21
CA SER A 240 -16.98 -9.51 11.34
C SER A 240 -15.46 -9.46 11.51
N TRP A 241 -14.92 -8.41 12.15
CA TRP A 241 -13.47 -8.15 12.17
C TRP A 241 -12.68 -9.30 12.77
N LYS A 242 -13.08 -9.80 13.95
CA LYS A 242 -12.35 -10.86 14.66
C LYS A 242 -12.16 -12.12 13.80
N TRP A 243 -13.23 -12.57 13.16
CA TRP A 243 -13.16 -13.76 12.31
C TRP A 243 -12.34 -13.50 11.04
N ALA A 244 -12.55 -12.35 10.38
CA ALA A 244 -11.83 -12.00 9.16
C ALA A 244 -10.32 -11.88 9.39
N THR A 245 -9.91 -11.20 10.47
CA THR A 245 -8.49 -11.05 10.85
C THR A 245 -7.85 -12.39 11.20
N ASN A 246 -8.54 -13.26 11.93
CA ASN A 246 -8.01 -14.59 12.24
C ASN A 246 -7.83 -15.46 10.99
N LEU A 247 -8.83 -15.47 10.10
CA LEU A 247 -8.78 -16.25 8.86
C LEU A 247 -7.66 -15.75 7.94
N VAL A 248 -7.64 -14.46 7.64
CA VAL A 248 -6.64 -13.89 6.72
C VAL A 248 -5.25 -13.91 7.34
N GLY A 249 -5.13 -13.68 8.64
CA GLY A 249 -3.87 -13.84 9.37
C GLY A 249 -3.31 -15.26 9.27
N ALA A 250 -4.16 -16.29 9.43
CA ALA A 250 -3.77 -17.68 9.22
C ALA A 250 -3.34 -17.93 7.76
N MET A 251 -4.07 -17.41 6.77
CA MET A 251 -3.70 -17.53 5.35
C MET A 251 -2.36 -16.85 5.03
N VAL A 252 -2.07 -15.69 5.62
CA VAL A 252 -0.79 -14.99 5.47
C VAL A 252 0.34 -15.86 6.00
N ILE A 253 0.21 -16.39 7.22
CA ILE A 253 1.23 -17.25 7.83
C ILE A 253 1.44 -18.51 6.98
N VAL A 254 0.36 -19.21 6.63
CA VAL A 254 0.42 -20.43 5.82
C VAL A 254 1.03 -20.15 4.45
N GLY A 255 0.65 -19.05 3.79
CA GLY A 255 1.21 -18.66 2.51
C GLY A 255 2.69 -18.33 2.57
N ILE A 256 3.14 -17.57 3.58
CA ILE A 256 4.56 -17.25 3.80
C ILE A 256 5.36 -18.53 4.05
N LEU A 257 4.92 -19.39 4.95
CA LEU A 257 5.60 -20.66 5.24
C LEU A 257 5.62 -21.58 4.01
N GLY A 258 4.53 -21.61 3.23
CA GLY A 258 4.45 -22.38 1.98
C GLY A 258 5.44 -21.90 0.94
N VAL A 259 5.58 -20.58 0.78
CA VAL A 259 6.55 -19.96 -0.13
C VAL A 259 7.98 -20.26 0.30
N LEU A 260 8.30 -20.07 1.58
CA LEU A 260 9.63 -20.36 2.11
C LEU A 260 10.00 -21.85 1.94
N ALA A 261 9.05 -22.74 2.23
CA ALA A 261 9.24 -24.18 2.02
C ALA A 261 9.43 -24.53 0.54
N GLY A 262 8.60 -23.97 -0.34
CA GLY A 262 8.72 -24.18 -1.78
C GLY A 262 10.01 -23.61 -2.35
N SER A 263 10.46 -22.46 -1.85
CA SER A 263 11.68 -21.79 -2.34
C SER A 263 12.95 -22.57 -2.01
N MET A 264 12.96 -23.37 -0.94
CA MET A 264 14.10 -24.26 -0.63
C MET A 264 14.29 -25.35 -1.70
N THR A 265 13.21 -25.71 -2.40
CA THR A 265 13.25 -26.68 -3.51
C THR A 265 13.30 -26.01 -4.89
N TYR A 266 13.22 -24.68 -4.95
CA TYR A 266 13.20 -23.93 -6.20
C TYR A 266 14.63 -23.69 -6.71
N GLY A 267 15.01 -24.43 -7.75
CA GLY A 267 16.32 -24.30 -8.41
C GLY A 267 16.44 -23.11 -9.38
N GLY A 268 15.40 -22.28 -9.53
CA GLY A 268 15.44 -21.05 -10.33
C GLY A 268 15.43 -21.23 -11.84
N PHE A 269 15.88 -22.37 -12.38
CA PHE A 269 16.01 -22.58 -13.82
C PHE A 269 16.18 -24.08 -14.19
N PRO A 270 15.80 -24.50 -15.41
CA PRO A 270 15.01 -23.74 -16.38
C PRO A 270 13.58 -23.50 -15.91
N VAL A 271 13.05 -22.30 -16.18
CA VAL A 271 11.61 -22.08 -16.11
C VAL A 271 10.99 -23.04 -17.12
N PRO A 272 10.10 -23.97 -16.71
CA PRO A 272 9.56 -24.95 -17.63
C PRO A 272 8.87 -24.28 -18.82
N ASP A 273 9.17 -24.70 -20.05
CA ASP A 273 8.44 -24.21 -21.23
C ASP A 273 7.04 -24.81 -21.34
N ARG A 274 6.75 -25.84 -20.53
CA ARG A 274 5.47 -26.57 -20.45
C ARG A 274 4.90 -26.47 -19.04
N LEU A 275 3.59 -26.64 -18.91
CA LEU A 275 2.91 -26.69 -17.62
C LEU A 275 3.32 -27.94 -16.84
N ALA A 276 3.74 -27.76 -15.59
CA ALA A 276 3.98 -28.87 -14.67
C ALA A 276 2.68 -29.23 -13.94
N ILE A 277 1.80 -30.03 -14.56
CA ILE A 277 0.52 -30.38 -13.94
C ILE A 277 0.72 -31.54 -12.94
N GLY A 278 0.42 -31.30 -11.66
CA GLY A 278 0.33 -32.36 -10.65
C GLY A 278 1.66 -32.86 -10.08
N GLU A 279 2.77 -32.18 -10.36
CA GLU A 279 4.09 -32.52 -9.79
C GLU A 279 4.29 -31.96 -8.35
N GLY A 280 3.32 -31.18 -7.85
CA GLY A 280 3.36 -30.55 -6.53
C GLY A 280 2.88 -31.44 -5.39
N ASN A 281 3.46 -31.27 -4.20
CA ASN A 281 2.90 -31.82 -2.96
C ASN A 281 1.56 -31.10 -2.64
N LEU A 282 0.52 -31.84 -2.25
CA LEU A 282 -0.79 -31.28 -1.90
C LEU A 282 -0.70 -30.16 -0.84
N PHE A 283 0.07 -30.36 0.22
CA PHE A 283 0.25 -29.35 1.27
C PHE A 283 0.93 -28.10 0.75
N ARG A 284 1.97 -28.26 -0.08
CA ARG A 284 2.67 -27.14 -0.73
C ARG A 284 1.74 -26.38 -1.68
N THR A 285 0.91 -27.11 -2.43
CA THR A 285 -0.10 -26.55 -3.34
C THR A 285 -1.11 -25.71 -2.57
N ILE A 286 -1.68 -26.24 -1.48
CA ILE A 286 -2.63 -25.51 -0.62
C ILE A 286 -1.96 -24.26 -0.06
N ALA A 287 -0.74 -24.37 0.47
CA ALA A 287 -0.06 -23.25 1.10
C ALA A 287 0.26 -22.11 0.10
N ILE A 288 0.77 -22.44 -1.09
CA ILE A 288 1.06 -21.46 -2.13
C ILE A 288 -0.23 -20.80 -2.66
N ASN A 289 -1.32 -21.57 -2.78
CA ASN A 289 -2.62 -21.01 -3.13
C ASN A 289 -3.22 -20.17 -1.98
N ALA A 290 -2.92 -20.43 -0.71
CA ALA A 290 -3.28 -19.50 0.36
C ALA A 290 -2.59 -18.14 0.16
N GLY A 291 -1.31 -18.15 -0.24
CA GLY A 291 -0.56 -16.94 -0.61
C GLY A 291 -1.20 -16.17 -1.76
N ILE A 292 -1.56 -16.85 -2.86
CA ILE A 292 -2.19 -16.18 -4.02
C ILE A 292 -3.55 -15.56 -3.64
N LEU A 293 -4.33 -16.20 -2.77
CA LEU A 293 -5.60 -15.67 -2.28
C LEU A 293 -5.42 -14.41 -1.44
N VAL A 294 -4.37 -14.34 -0.61
CA VAL A 294 -4.01 -13.10 0.12
C VAL A 294 -3.70 -11.96 -0.85
N LEU A 295 -2.99 -12.24 -1.96
CA LEU A 295 -2.74 -11.23 -2.98
C LEU A 295 -4.02 -10.78 -3.70
N PHE A 296 -4.91 -11.70 -4.04
CA PHE A 296 -6.23 -11.36 -4.62
C PHE A 296 -7.04 -10.48 -3.68
N LEU A 297 -7.01 -10.78 -2.38
CA LEU A 297 -7.66 -9.97 -1.37
C LEU A 297 -7.03 -8.58 -1.30
N GLY A 298 -5.71 -8.46 -1.34
CA GLY A 298 -5.01 -7.18 -1.38
C GLY A 298 -5.35 -6.33 -2.59
N LEU A 299 -5.38 -6.92 -3.79
CA LEU A 299 -5.83 -6.24 -5.00
C LEU A 299 -7.28 -5.77 -4.86
N THR A 300 -8.16 -6.62 -4.34
CA THR A 300 -9.58 -6.29 -4.11
C THR A 300 -9.73 -5.13 -3.12
N LEU A 301 -8.99 -5.15 -2.02
CA LEU A 301 -8.99 -4.06 -1.03
C LEU A 301 -8.45 -2.75 -1.62
N SER A 302 -7.42 -2.82 -2.46
CA SER A 302 -6.87 -1.66 -3.17
C SER A 302 -7.90 -1.04 -4.14
N MET A 303 -8.61 -1.88 -4.90
CA MET A 303 -9.70 -1.44 -5.76
C MET A 303 -10.85 -0.85 -4.94
N TYR A 304 -11.23 -1.52 -3.86
CA TYR A 304 -12.30 -1.07 -2.96
C TYR A 304 -11.98 0.30 -2.32
N GLY A 305 -10.74 0.51 -1.85
CA GLY A 305 -10.27 1.80 -1.34
C GLY A 305 -10.35 2.92 -2.38
N ASN A 306 -9.99 2.64 -3.63
CA ASN A 306 -10.13 3.59 -4.74
C ASN A 306 -11.60 3.92 -5.08
N ILE A 307 -12.50 2.93 -5.04
CA ILE A 307 -13.94 3.14 -5.23
C ILE A 307 -14.50 4.01 -4.09
N LEU A 308 -14.13 3.72 -2.84
CA LEU A 308 -14.55 4.53 -1.69
C LEU A 308 -14.08 5.98 -1.82
N ARG A 309 -12.82 6.19 -2.22
CA ARG A 309 -12.27 7.52 -2.50
C ARG A 309 -13.11 8.24 -3.56
N ALA A 310 -13.42 7.58 -4.68
CA ALA A 310 -14.20 8.18 -5.76
C ALA A 310 -15.61 8.59 -5.28
N ARG A 311 -16.30 7.70 -4.55
CA ARG A 311 -17.63 7.98 -3.97
C ARG A 311 -17.59 9.14 -2.98
N TYR A 312 -16.57 9.16 -2.12
CA TYR A 312 -16.39 10.23 -1.13
C TYR A 312 -16.18 11.59 -1.82
N LEU A 313 -15.26 11.66 -2.78
CA LEU A 313 -14.99 12.90 -3.51
C LEU A 313 -16.19 13.37 -4.33
N GLN A 314 -17.01 12.45 -4.83
CA GLN A 314 -18.25 12.80 -5.51
C GLN A 314 -19.25 13.45 -4.56
N ARG A 315 -19.49 12.86 -3.38
CA ARG A 315 -20.40 13.42 -2.37
C ARG A 315 -19.97 14.80 -1.90
N ALA A 316 -18.69 14.97 -1.60
CA ALA A 316 -18.15 16.27 -1.18
C ALA A 316 -18.40 17.37 -2.24
N ARG A 317 -18.25 17.06 -3.53
CA ARG A 317 -18.56 18.00 -4.62
C ARG A 317 -20.06 18.29 -4.75
N GLU A 318 -20.92 17.31 -4.49
CA GLU A 318 -22.38 17.49 -4.51
C GLU A 318 -22.82 18.40 -3.35
N GLU A 319 -22.26 18.21 -2.15
CA GLU A 319 -22.49 19.05 -0.97
C GLU A 319 -22.01 20.49 -1.19
N GLU A 320 -20.80 20.69 -1.75
CA GLU A 320 -20.28 22.02 -2.09
C GLU A 320 -21.16 22.74 -3.12
N ARG A 321 -21.67 22.02 -4.13
CA ARG A 321 -22.59 22.56 -5.13
C ARG A 321 -23.93 22.95 -4.53
N GLY A 322 -24.48 22.12 -3.64
CA GLY A 322 -25.70 22.42 -2.89
C GLY A 322 -25.56 23.67 -2.04
N ALA A 323 -24.52 23.74 -1.22
CA ALA A 323 -24.24 24.89 -0.36
C ALA A 323 -24.00 26.18 -1.16
N ARG A 324 -23.37 26.10 -2.33
CA ARG A 324 -23.19 27.25 -3.22
C ARG A 324 -24.52 27.72 -3.82
N GLY A 325 -25.36 26.79 -4.27
CA GLY A 325 -26.69 27.11 -4.80
C GLY A 325 -27.61 27.75 -3.74
N GLU A 326 -27.54 27.31 -2.49
CA GLU A 326 -28.27 27.93 -1.38
C GLU A 326 -27.79 29.35 -1.07
N ARG A 327 -26.46 29.59 -1.09
CA ARG A 327 -25.89 30.93 -0.92
C ARG A 327 -26.30 31.88 -2.05
N GLU A 328 -26.34 31.41 -3.29
CA GLU A 328 -26.76 32.20 -4.45
C GLU A 328 -28.26 32.55 -4.37
N ARG A 329 -29.13 31.60 -4.02
CA ARG A 329 -30.58 31.87 -3.79
C ARG A 329 -30.84 32.81 -2.61
N GLY A 330 -30.09 32.66 -1.52
CA GLY A 330 -30.19 33.56 -0.36
C GLY A 330 -29.80 34.99 -0.70
N ARG A 331 -28.89 35.19 -1.67
CA ARG A 331 -28.47 36.52 -2.13
C ARG A 331 -29.51 37.18 -3.05
N GLU A 332 -30.17 36.40 -3.91
CA GLU A 332 -31.25 36.90 -4.77
C GLU A 332 -32.52 37.27 -3.97
N GLY A 333 -32.82 36.53 -2.90
CA GLY A 333 -33.96 36.83 -2.01
C GLY A 333 -33.82 38.15 -1.24
N VAL A 334 -32.59 38.57 -0.89
CA VAL A 334 -32.34 39.84 -0.17
C VAL A 334 -32.43 41.05 -1.10
N THR A 335 -32.21 40.89 -2.40
CA THR A 335 -32.32 41.99 -3.38
C THR A 335 -33.75 42.27 -3.85
N ALA A 336 -34.71 41.38 -3.57
CA ALA A 336 -36.08 41.50 -4.05
C ALA A 336 -37.04 42.23 -3.09
N ASP A 337 -36.63 42.52 -1.85
CA ASP A 337 -37.48 43.17 -0.82
C ASP A 337 -37.13 44.66 -0.59
N GLY A 338 -36.30 45.25 -1.45
CA GLY A 338 -36.00 46.68 -1.44
C GLY A 338 -36.95 47.45 -2.36
N GLY A 339 -38.17 47.76 -1.92
CA GLY A 339 -39.04 48.62 -2.72
C GLY A 339 -40.48 48.81 -2.25
N SER A 340 -40.67 49.55 -1.16
CA SER A 340 -41.72 50.57 -1.09
C SER A 340 -41.43 51.51 0.08
N ASP A 341 -40.76 52.63 -0.22
CA ASP A 341 -40.78 53.83 0.62
C ASP A 341 -42.19 54.44 0.51
N PRO A 342 -42.96 54.54 1.61
CA PRO A 342 -44.12 55.40 1.65
C PRO A 342 -43.73 56.77 2.21
N ASP A 343 -44.22 57.81 1.53
CA ASP A 343 -44.37 59.17 2.04
C ASP A 343 -43.13 60.06 2.16
N ALA A 344 -42.78 60.67 1.02
CA ALA A 344 -42.27 62.04 0.99
C ALA A 344 -43.40 62.98 0.52
N SER A 345 -44.13 63.58 1.47
CA SER A 345 -44.98 64.75 1.23
C SER A 345 -45.02 65.67 2.45
N GLY A 346 -44.62 66.93 2.26
CA GLY A 346 -44.96 68.08 3.13
C GLY A 346 -43.78 68.75 3.83
N ASP A 347 -43.14 69.72 3.18
CA ASP A 347 -43.44 71.16 3.33
C ASP A 347 -42.75 72.01 2.25
#